data_AF-A0A914U374-F1
#
_entry.id   AF-A0A914U374-F1
#
_cell.length_a   1.000
_cell.length_b   1.000
_cell.length_c   1.000
_cell.angle_alpha   90.00
_cell.angle_beta   90.00
_cell.angle_gamma   90.00
#
_symmetry.space_group_name_H-M   'P 1'
#
loop_
_entity.id
_entity.type
_entity.pdbx_description
1 polymer ?
#
loop_
_entity_poly.entity_id
_entity_poly.type
_entity_poly.pdbx_seq_one_letter_code
_entity_poly.pdbx_strand_id
1 'polypeptide(L)'
;MKSKENISHRARKIGGESLDKSGKQTKNRRKAEETIKGELEGFIRKLMNAKLIDDKTKTSTDKNAITELDVKLDENQLKEICLRAREQFMLEPVLLKLQPPICVLGDLHGQFLDLQKMMEKLGPPPKQKY
;
A
#
# COMPACT_ATOMS: atom_id res chain seq x y z
N MET A 1 -39.03 27.73 -31.29
CA MET A 1 -38.19 27.51 -30.09
C MET A 1 -38.45 26.06 -29.65
N LYS A 2 -37.61 25.08 -30.02
CA LYS A 2 -36.42 24.59 -29.27
C LYS A 2 -36.72 24.50 -27.77
N SER A 3 -36.68 23.36 -27.06
CA SER A 3 -36.23 22.00 -27.34
C SER A 3 -36.90 21.09 -26.30
N LYS A 4 -37.26 19.86 -26.69
CA LYS A 4 -37.65 18.79 -25.78
C LYS A 4 -36.40 18.37 -24.98
N GLU A 5 -36.47 18.41 -23.65
CA GLU A 5 -35.43 17.91 -22.77
C GLU A 5 -35.30 16.39 -22.93
N ASN A 6 -34.16 15.98 -23.48
CA ASN A 6 -33.72 14.61 -23.63
C ASN A 6 -33.21 14.10 -22.27
N ILE A 7 -34.10 13.51 -21.47
CA ILE A 7 -33.68 12.71 -20.31
C ILE A 7 -33.24 11.35 -20.86
N SER A 8 -31.97 11.28 -21.26
CA SER A 8 -31.31 10.03 -21.66
C SER A 8 -31.13 9.16 -20.42
N HIS A 9 -32.04 8.21 -20.24
CA HIS A 9 -31.84 7.03 -19.41
C HIS A 9 -30.64 6.24 -19.93
N ARG A 10 -29.43 6.59 -19.45
CA ARG A 10 -28.23 5.79 -19.67
C ARG A 10 -28.26 4.60 -18.73
N ALA A 11 -29.02 3.58 -19.11
CA ALA A 11 -28.91 2.24 -18.57
C ALA A 11 -27.42 1.81 -18.63
N ARG A 12 -26.76 1.65 -17.48
CA ARG A 12 -25.47 0.95 -17.45
C ARG A 12 -25.76 -0.50 -17.75
N LYS A 13 -25.43 -0.88 -18.98
CA LYS A 13 -25.30 -2.24 -19.46
C LYS A 13 -24.44 -3.02 -18.46
N ILE A 14 -25.06 -3.83 -17.62
CA ILE A 14 -24.38 -4.87 -16.83
C ILE A 14 -24.10 -5.99 -17.83
N GLY A 15 -23.10 -5.75 -18.67
CA GLY A 15 -22.61 -6.74 -19.62
C GLY A 15 -21.94 -7.84 -18.82
N GLY A 16 -22.60 -9.00 -18.74
CA GLY A 16 -21.90 -10.25 -18.49
C GLY A 16 -20.88 -10.43 -19.61
N GLU A 17 -19.60 -10.35 -19.26
CA GLU A 17 -18.51 -10.83 -20.11
C GLU A 17 -17.97 -12.12 -19.51
N SER A 18 -18.03 -13.14 -20.35
CA SER A 18 -17.72 -14.53 -20.10
C SER A 18 -16.30 -14.74 -19.58
N LEU A 19 -16.20 -15.54 -18.51
CA LEU A 19 -14.96 -16.10 -17.99
C LEU A 19 -14.55 -17.34 -18.79
N ASP A 20 -13.67 -17.21 -19.79
CA ASP A 20 -12.91 -18.36 -20.33
C ASP A 20 -11.53 -18.03 -20.98
N LYS A 21 -10.77 -17.04 -20.49
CA LYS A 21 -9.37 -16.78 -20.96
C LYS A 21 -8.30 -16.88 -19.85
N SER A 22 -8.51 -17.79 -18.90
CA SER A 22 -7.98 -17.76 -17.53
C SER A 22 -6.47 -18.01 -17.33
N GLY A 23 -5.70 -18.47 -18.33
CA GLY A 23 -4.31 -18.91 -18.11
C GLY A 23 -3.20 -17.90 -18.46
N LYS A 24 -3.35 -17.12 -19.53
CA LYS A 24 -2.28 -16.21 -20.01
C LYS A 24 -2.39 -14.80 -19.42
N GLN A 25 -3.61 -14.33 -19.18
CA GLN A 25 -3.87 -12.96 -18.69
C GLN A 25 -3.53 -12.80 -17.20
N THR A 26 -3.74 -13.85 -16.41
CA THR A 26 -3.38 -13.94 -14.98
C THR A 26 -1.87 -13.99 -14.76
N LYS A 27 -1.11 -14.68 -15.62
CA LYS A 27 0.35 -14.79 -15.49
C LYS A 27 1.06 -13.43 -15.70
N ASN A 28 0.57 -12.63 -16.66
CA ASN A 28 1.10 -11.29 -16.90
C ASN A 28 0.76 -10.32 -15.76
N ARG A 29 -0.46 -10.38 -15.19
CA ARG A 29 -0.85 -9.56 -14.03
C ARG A 29 0.01 -9.84 -12.80
N ARG A 30 0.19 -11.13 -12.45
CA ARG A 30 1.02 -11.53 -11.30
C ARG A 30 2.48 -11.05 -11.46
N LYS A 31 3.02 -11.15 -12.68
CA LYS A 31 4.38 -10.66 -12.94
C LYS A 31 4.50 -9.13 -12.80
N ALA A 32 3.48 -8.40 -13.22
CA ALA A 32 3.42 -6.95 -13.07
C ALA A 32 3.30 -6.55 -11.58
N GLU A 33 2.41 -7.22 -10.83
CA GLU A 33 2.23 -7.04 -9.38
C GLU A 33 3.54 -7.30 -8.61
N GLU A 34 4.26 -8.37 -8.92
CA GLU A 34 5.54 -8.70 -8.29
C GLU A 34 6.62 -7.65 -8.58
N THR A 35 6.64 -7.12 -9.81
CA THR A 35 7.61 -6.09 -10.22
C THR A 35 7.37 -4.79 -9.46
N ILE A 36 6.12 -4.32 -9.44
CA ILE A 36 5.73 -3.06 -8.77
C ILE A 36 5.92 -3.16 -7.25
N LYS A 37 5.55 -4.30 -6.66
CA LYS A 37 5.82 -4.58 -5.25
C LYS A 37 7.32 -4.52 -4.95
N GLY A 38 8.15 -5.15 -5.78
CA GLY A 38 9.61 -5.12 -5.63
C GLY A 38 10.20 -3.70 -5.75
N GLU A 39 9.68 -2.88 -6.65
CA GLU A 39 10.09 -1.48 -6.80
C GLU A 39 9.73 -0.64 -5.57
N LEU A 40 8.52 -0.79 -5.04
CA LEU A 40 8.08 -0.11 -3.81
C LEU A 40 8.94 -0.53 -2.60
N GLU A 41 9.12 -1.83 -2.39
CA GLU A 41 9.95 -2.35 -1.29
C GLU A 41 11.42 -1.90 -1.43
N GLY A 42 11.96 -1.93 -2.65
CA GLY A 42 13.30 -1.44 -2.95
C GLY A 42 13.46 0.05 -2.65
N PHE A 43 12.44 0.84 -2.98
CA PHE A 43 12.42 2.28 -2.68
C PHE A 43 12.37 2.55 -1.18
N ILE A 44 11.48 1.88 -0.44
CA ILE A 44 11.38 1.99 1.03
C ILE A 44 12.71 1.58 1.68
N ARG A 45 13.34 0.50 1.22
CA ARG A 45 14.64 0.06 1.71
C ARG A 45 15.75 1.07 1.41
N LYS A 46 15.73 1.72 0.24
CA LYS A 46 16.68 2.80 -0.10
C LYS A 46 16.51 3.99 0.85
N LEU A 47 15.28 4.38 1.16
CA LEU A 47 15.00 5.47 2.11
C LEU A 47 15.50 5.13 3.52
N MET A 48 15.31 3.89 3.99
CA MET A 48 15.82 3.46 5.29
C MET A 48 17.35 3.35 5.32
N ASN A 49 17.97 2.83 4.26
CA ASN A 49 19.43 2.66 4.19
C ASN A 49 20.18 3.97 4.01
N ALA A 50 19.61 4.94 3.27
CA ALA A 50 20.18 6.27 3.16
C ALA A 50 20.39 6.91 4.54
N LYS A 51 19.51 6.61 5.51
CA LYS A 51 19.62 7.10 6.89
C LYS A 51 20.59 6.33 7.79
N LEU A 52 20.78 5.03 7.58
CA LEU A 52 21.79 4.23 8.31
C LEU A 52 23.23 4.71 8.07
N ILE A 53 23.47 5.44 6.98
CA ILE A 53 24.78 6.01 6.64
C ILE A 53 25.02 7.34 7.38
N ASP A 54 23.98 8.14 7.62
CA ASP A 54 24.08 9.43 8.31
C ASP A 54 24.28 9.28 9.84
N ASP A 55 23.73 8.22 10.45
CA ASP A 55 23.78 7.98 11.90
C ASP A 55 25.13 7.45 12.43
N LYS A 56 26.08 7.08 11.55
CA LYS A 56 27.42 6.63 12.00
C LYS A 56 28.27 7.71 12.68
N THR A 57 27.77 8.95 12.78
CA THR A 57 28.45 10.04 13.51
C THR A 57 27.91 10.28 14.92
N LYS A 58 26.93 9.52 15.42
CA LYS A 58 26.46 9.64 16.82
C LYS A 58 26.34 8.28 17.51
N THR A 59 27.47 7.89 18.09
CA THR A 59 27.68 7.12 19.33
C THR A 59 26.49 6.46 20.05
N SER A 60 26.70 5.16 20.30
CA SER A 60 26.42 4.43 21.55
C SER A 60 25.00 3.90 21.80
N THR A 61 24.93 2.57 21.80
CA THR A 61 24.15 1.70 22.72
C THR A 61 22.93 2.33 23.39
N ASP A 62 21.74 1.99 22.92
CA ASP A 62 20.78 1.21 23.72
C ASP A 62 19.72 0.55 22.83
N LYS A 63 19.59 -0.77 23.01
CA LYS A 63 18.54 -1.60 22.41
C LYS A 63 17.30 -1.42 23.28
N ASN A 64 16.17 -0.98 22.72
CA ASN A 64 14.83 -0.83 23.33
C ASN A 64 14.34 0.61 23.56
N ALA A 65 14.43 1.47 22.55
CA ALA A 65 13.45 2.53 22.40
C ALA A 65 13.08 2.58 20.92
N ILE A 66 11.79 2.51 20.63
CA ILE A 66 11.25 2.92 19.34
C ILE A 66 11.25 4.45 19.45
N THR A 67 12.46 4.99 19.40
CA THR A 67 12.69 6.43 19.40
C THR A 67 12.01 6.93 18.15
N GLU A 68 11.16 7.92 18.36
CA GLU A 68 10.63 8.84 17.37
C GLU A 68 11.65 9.03 16.26
N LEU A 69 11.56 8.21 15.22
CA LEU A 69 12.30 8.43 14.00
C LEU A 69 11.59 9.64 13.41
N ASP A 70 12.04 10.84 13.76
CA ASP A 70 11.66 12.08 13.09
C ASP A 70 12.24 12.01 11.67
N VAL A 71 11.62 11.15 10.86
CA VAL A 71 12.05 10.87 9.51
C VAL A 71 11.58 12.04 8.67
N LYS A 72 12.42 13.06 8.59
CA LYS A 72 12.27 14.09 7.56
C LYS A 72 12.44 13.41 6.20
N LEU A 73 11.32 13.18 5.52
CA LEU A 73 11.25 12.78 4.12
C LEU A 73 11.14 14.05 3.29
N ASP A 74 11.86 14.09 2.17
CA ASP A 74 11.65 15.14 1.19
C ASP A 74 10.26 15.01 0.55
N GLU A 75 9.67 16.13 0.12
CA GLU A 75 8.35 16.13 -0.50
C GLU A 75 8.29 15.21 -1.73
N ASN A 76 9.36 15.17 -2.52
CA ASN A 76 9.42 14.30 -3.69
C ASN A 76 9.46 12.83 -3.28
N GLN A 77 10.18 12.49 -2.22
CA GLN A 77 10.22 11.13 -1.69
C GLN A 77 8.85 10.71 -1.19
N LEU A 78 8.15 11.57 -0.45
CA LEU A 78 6.81 11.28 0.08
C LEU A 78 5.79 11.06 -1.06
N LYS A 79 5.74 11.98 -2.03
CA LYS A 79 4.87 11.85 -3.21
C LYS A 79 5.11 10.53 -3.93
N GLU A 80 6.37 10.18 -4.09
CA GLU A 80 6.78 8.97 -4.79
C GLU A 80 6.35 7.68 -4.07
N ILE A 81 6.44 7.63 -2.72
CA ILE A 81 5.89 6.51 -1.94
C ILE A 81 4.39 6.36 -2.20
N CYS A 82 3.64 7.46 -2.12
CA CYS A 82 2.20 7.45 -2.33
C CYS A 82 1.83 7.02 -3.75
N LEU A 83 2.56 7.48 -4.77
CA LEU A 83 2.32 7.10 -6.16
C LEU A 83 2.55 5.60 -6.40
N ARG A 84 3.65 5.05 -5.89
CA ARG A 84 3.93 3.61 -5.99
C ARG A 84 2.92 2.75 -5.22
N ALA A 85 2.56 3.17 -4.00
CA ALA A 85 1.53 2.48 -3.23
C ALA A 85 0.17 2.49 -3.94
N ARG A 86 -0.20 3.62 -4.57
CA ARG A 86 -1.42 3.72 -5.36
C ARG A 86 -1.42 2.75 -6.55
N GLU A 87 -0.32 2.62 -7.26
CA GLU A 87 -0.21 1.68 -8.39
C GLU A 87 -0.44 0.23 -7.96
N GLN A 88 0.09 -0.15 -6.79
CA GLN A 88 -0.15 -1.46 -6.20
C GLN A 88 -1.64 -1.67 -5.90
N PHE A 89 -2.30 -0.72 -5.23
CA PHE A 89 -3.74 -0.83 -4.93
C PHE A 89 -4.63 -0.87 -6.17
N MET A 90 -4.21 -0.22 -7.26
CA MET A 90 -4.96 -0.23 -8.53
C MET A 90 -4.90 -1.58 -9.26
N LEU A 91 -3.89 -2.40 -8.96
CA LEU A 91 -3.78 -3.75 -9.53
C LEU A 91 -4.62 -4.78 -8.78
N GLU A 92 -4.82 -4.56 -7.49
CA GLU A 92 -5.59 -5.43 -6.61
C GLU A 92 -7.10 -5.42 -6.96
N PRO A 93 -7.81 -6.55 -6.78
CA PRO A 93 -9.24 -6.61 -6.97
C PRO A 93 -9.98 -5.90 -5.83
N VAL A 94 -11.12 -5.27 -6.14
CA VAL A 94 -11.98 -4.58 -5.15
C VAL A 94 -12.40 -5.49 -3.99
N LEU A 95 -12.60 -6.79 -4.27
CA LEU A 95 -12.88 -7.80 -3.26
C LEU A 95 -11.65 -8.68 -3.01
N LEU A 96 -10.96 -8.41 -1.91
CA LEU A 96 -9.82 -9.22 -1.46
C LEU A 96 -10.27 -10.55 -0.86
N LYS A 97 -9.53 -11.61 -1.14
CA LYS A 97 -9.72 -12.94 -0.53
C LYS A 97 -8.56 -13.23 0.40
N LEU A 98 -8.80 -13.11 1.70
CA LEU A 98 -7.78 -13.24 2.74
C LEU A 98 -7.88 -14.62 3.41
N GLN A 99 -6.74 -15.13 3.90
CA GLN A 99 -6.68 -16.39 4.63
C GLN A 99 -6.29 -16.12 6.09
N PRO A 100 -6.95 -16.77 7.06
CA PRO A 100 -6.57 -16.65 8.46
C PRO A 100 -5.19 -17.31 8.72
N PRO A 101 -4.48 -16.94 9.80
CA PRO A 101 -4.80 -15.89 10.78
C PRO A 101 -4.45 -14.49 10.25
N ILE A 102 -5.31 -13.51 10.52
CA ILE A 102 -5.14 -12.10 10.10
C ILE A 102 -5.68 -11.17 11.18
N CYS A 103 -5.03 -10.03 11.40
CA CYS A 103 -5.49 -9.00 12.32
C CYS A 103 -6.22 -7.89 11.55
N VAL A 104 -7.50 -7.71 11.85
CA VAL A 104 -8.31 -6.66 11.20
C VAL A 104 -8.31 -5.41 12.07
N LEU A 105 -7.98 -4.27 11.46
CA LEU A 105 -7.95 -2.97 12.10
C LEU A 105 -9.10 -2.11 11.58
N GLY A 106 -9.71 -1.33 12.49
CA GLY A 106 -10.74 -0.36 12.15
C GLY A 106 -10.16 1.02 11.81
N ASP A 107 -10.99 2.06 11.95
CA ASP A 107 -10.59 3.43 11.65
C ASP A 107 -9.45 3.92 12.57
N LEU A 108 -8.43 4.51 11.95
CA LEU A 108 -7.25 5.05 12.64
C LEU A 108 -7.29 6.57 12.82
N HIS A 109 -8.08 7.30 12.02
CA HIS A 109 -8.23 8.76 12.07
C HIS A 109 -6.92 9.58 12.19
N GLY A 110 -5.81 9.10 11.63
CA GLY A 110 -4.52 9.80 11.70
C GLY A 110 -3.80 9.69 13.05
N GLN A 111 -4.26 8.81 13.95
CA GLN A 111 -3.61 8.51 15.23
C GLN A 111 -2.37 7.61 15.03
N PHE A 112 -1.31 8.18 14.45
CA PHE A 112 -0.09 7.45 14.11
C PHE A 112 0.55 6.77 15.33
N LEU A 113 0.56 7.44 16.49
CA LEU A 113 1.14 6.88 17.72
C LEU A 113 0.39 5.62 18.19
N ASP A 114 -0.92 5.58 18.03
CA ASP A 114 -1.72 4.43 18.43
C ASP A 114 -1.53 3.26 17.47
N LEU A 115 -1.39 3.54 16.16
CA LEU A 115 -0.99 2.55 15.17
C LEU A 115 0.38 1.93 15.51
N GLN A 116 1.36 2.75 15.87
CA GLN A 116 2.69 2.28 16.24
C GLN A 116 2.62 1.32 17.45
N LYS A 117 1.97 1.75 18.54
CA LYS A 117 1.79 0.91 19.74
C LYS A 117 1.06 -0.39 19.44
N MET A 118 0.11 -0.36 18.51
CA MET A 118 -0.64 -1.54 18.10
C MET A 118 0.24 -2.52 17.33
N MET A 119 1.06 -2.05 16.39
CA MET A 119 2.02 -2.89 15.67
C MET A 119 3.08 -3.48 16.61
N GLU A 120 3.49 -2.77 17.65
CA GLU A 120 4.41 -3.28 18.69
C GLU A 120 3.80 -4.47 19.45
N LYS A 121 2.51 -4.39 19.79
CA LYS A 121 1.81 -5.43 20.54
C LYS A 121 1.44 -6.64 19.70
N LEU A 122 0.94 -6.42 18.48
CA LEU A 122 0.43 -7.47 17.58
C LEU A 122 1.55 -8.08 16.72
N GLY A 123 2.68 -7.39 16.59
CA GLY A 123 3.84 -7.81 15.82
C GLY A 123 3.94 -7.10 14.47
N PRO A 124 5.17 -6.92 13.95
CA PRO A 124 5.38 -6.18 12.70
C PRO A 124 4.87 -6.99 11.48
N PRO A 125 4.55 -6.32 10.35
CA PRO A 125 4.00 -6.96 9.16
C PRO A 125 4.76 -8.20 8.61
N PRO A 126 6.10 -8.32 8.74
CA PRO A 126 6.80 -9.56 8.36
C PRO A 126 6.43 -10.79 9.19
N LYS A 127 5.97 -10.59 10.44
CA LYS A 127 5.59 -11.64 11.39
C LYS A 127 4.09 -11.85 11.48
N GLN A 128 3.28 -10.85 11.14
CA GLN A 128 1.83 -10.85 11.31
C GLN A 128 1.13 -10.24 10.08
N LYS A 129 0.06 -10.89 9.61
CA LYS A 129 -0.79 -10.37 8.52
C LYS A 129 -1.83 -9.41 9.06
N TYR A 130 -2.05 -8.32 8.33
CA TYR A 130 -3.05 -7.28 8.55
C TYR A 130 -3.90 -7.10 7.31
#